data_AF-A0A924XYG0-F1
#
_entry.id   AF-A0A924XYG0-F1
#
_cell.length_a   1.000
_cell.length_b   1.000
_cell.length_c   1.000
_cell.angle_alpha   90.00
_cell.angle_beta   90.00
_cell.angle_gamma   90.00
#
_symmetry.space_group_name_H-M   'P 1'
#
loop_
_entity.id
_entity.type
_entity.pdbx_description
1 polymer ?
#
loop_
_entity_poly.entity_id
_entity_poly.type
_entity_poly.pdbx_seq_one_letter_code
_entity_poly.pdbx_strand_id
1 'polypeptide(L)' 'MNICVIGTGYVGLVTGVIFADLGNDVICVDKMEEKIA' A
#
# COMPACT_ATOMS: atom_id res chain seq x y z
N MET A 1 -7.61 5.73 -10.01
CA MET A 1 -7.62 4.34 -10.53
C MET A 1 -7.54 3.38 -9.35
N ASN A 2 -7.85 2.10 -9.52
CA ASN A 2 -7.72 1.10 -8.45
C ASN A 2 -6.35 0.44 -8.51
N ILE A 3 -5.54 0.58 -7.45
CA ILE A 3 -4.16 0.08 -7.39
C ILE A 3 -4.00 -0.85 -6.19
N CYS A 4 -3.45 -2.05 -6.42
CA CYS A 4 -3.11 -2.99 -5.36
C CYS A 4 -1.59 -3.07 -5.20
N VAL A 5 -1.08 -2.87 -3.99
CA VAL A 5 0.33 -2.96 -3.65
C VAL A 5 0.55 -4.16 -2.74
N ILE A 6 1.35 -5.13 -3.19
CA ILE A 6 1.68 -6.34 -2.43
C ILE A 6 3.02 -6.14 -1.70
N GLY A 7 2.96 -6.16 -0.38
CA GLY A 7 4.05 -5.91 0.57
C GLY A 7 3.98 -4.52 1.19
N THR A 8 3.97 -4.42 2.52
CA THR A 8 3.97 -3.17 3.30
C THR A 8 5.34 -2.86 3.92
N GLY A 9 6.42 -3.32 3.27
CA GLY A 9 7.76 -2.81 3.58
C GLY A 9 7.92 -1.34 3.17
N TYR A 10 9.08 -0.73 3.48
CA TYR A 10 9.35 0.68 3.16
C TYR A 10 9.00 1.06 1.72
N VAL A 11 9.40 0.23 0.75
CA VAL A 11 9.11 0.51 -0.67
C VAL A 11 7.62 0.48 -0.97
N GLY A 12 6.92 -0.58 -0.56
CA GLY A 12 5.50 -0.75 -0.86
C GLY A 12 4.63 0.28 -0.16
N LEU A 13 4.92 0.58 1.12
CA LEU A 13 4.15 1.55 1.88
C LEU A 13 4.35 2.98 1.35
N VAL A 14 5.59 3.42 1.13
CA VAL A 14 5.86 4.76 0.57
C VAL A 14 5.22 4.90 -0.81
N THR A 15 5.35 3.88 -1.65
CA THR A 15 4.76 3.88 -2.99
C THR A 15 3.22 3.93 -2.94
N GLY A 16 2.61 3.12 -2.07
CA GLY A 16 1.15 3.12 -1.89
C GLY A 16 0.61 4.46 -1.41
N VAL A 17 1.32 5.12 -0.47
CA VAL A 17 0.95 6.45 0.03
C VAL A 17 1.04 7.51 -1.08
N ILE A 18 2.12 7.51 -1.87
CA ILE A 18 2.25 8.46 -3.00
C ILE A 18 1.14 8.23 -4.03
N PHE A 19 0.81 6.98 -4.35
CA PHE A 19 -0.29 6.71 -5.28
C PHE A 19 -1.65 7.16 -4.74
N ALA A 20 -1.89 7.01 -3.44
CA ALA A 20 -3.10 7.50 -2.79
C ALA A 20 -3.16 9.04 -2.81
N ASP A 21 -2.04 9.71 -2.51
CA ASP A 21 -1.91 11.18 -2.56
C ASP A 21 -2.16 11.75 -3.97
N LEU A 22 -1.78 10.99 -5.01
CA LEU A 22 -2.07 11.31 -6.41
C LEU A 22 -3.54 11.04 -6.82
N GLY A 23 -4.42 10.67 -5.87
CA GLY A 23 -5.86 10.50 -6.10
C GLY A 23 -6.28 9.12 -6.59
N ASN A 24 -5.49 8.08 -6.30
CA ASN A 24 -5.87 6.70 -6.60
C ASN A 24 -6.46 6.00 -5.38
N ASP A 25 -7.38 5.06 -5.62
CA ASP A 25 -7.83 4.13 -4.60
C ASP A 25 -6.80 3.01 -4.48
N VAL A 26 -6.08 3.01 -3.36
CA VAL A 26 -4.95 2.10 -3.12
C VAL A 26 -5.28 1.11 -2.00
N ILE A 27 -5.07 -0.17 -2.27
CA ILE A 27 -5.12 -1.24 -1.26
C ILE A 27 -3.72 -1.82 -1.10
N CYS A 28 -3.17 -1.71 0.11
CA CYS A 28 -1.92 -2.36 0.48
C CYS A 28 -2.21 -3.70 1.15
N VAL A 29 -1.52 -4.76 0.73
CA VAL A 29 -1.68 -6.12 1.25
C VAL A 29 -0.33 -6.63 1.73
N ASP A 30 -0.26 -7.16 2.95
CA ASP A 30 0.91 -7.89 3.45
C ASP A 30 0.45 -9.22 4.06
N LYS A 31 1.37 -10.18 4.14
CA LYS A 31 1.11 -11.47 4.78
C LYS A 31 1.25 -11.38 6.29
N MET A 32 2.10 -10.47 6.79
CA MET A 32 2.33 -10.28 8.21
C MET A 32 1.21 -9.43 8.80
N GLU A 33 0.24 -10.07 9.43
CA GLU A 33 -0.90 -9.41 10.08
C GLU A 33 -0.45 -8.34 11.08
N GLU A 34 0.65 -8.59 11.81
CA GLU A 34 1.29 -7.65 12.73
C GLU A 34 1.66 -6.29 12.11
N LYS A 35 1.85 -6.22 10.78
CA LYS A 35 2.18 -4.97 10.08
C LYS A 35 0.96 -4.17 9.61
N ILE A 36 -0.22 -4.78 9.64
CA ILE A 36 -1.48 -4.21 9.15
C ILE A 36 -2.46 -3.94 10.31
N ALA A 37 -2.28 -4.63 11.45
CA ALA A 37 -3.10 -4.52 12.66
C ALA A 37 -3.06 -3.12 13.31
#